data_AF-A0AA43M6W8-F1
#
_entry.id   AF-A0AA43M6W8-F1
#
_cell.length_a   1.000
_cell.length_b   1.000
_cell.length_c   1.000
_cell.angle_alpha   90.00
_cell.angle_beta   90.00
_cell.angle_gamma   90.00
#
_symmetry.space_group_name_H-M   'P 1'
#
loop_
_entity.id
_entity.type
_entity.pdbx_description
1 polymer ?
#
loop_
_entity_poly.entity_id
_entity_poly.type
_entity_poly.pdbx_seq_one_letter_code
_entity_poly.pdbx_strand_id
1 'polypeptide(L)'
;MPPKIRGMSANSTLKRFTLMLSGEDFLDNDVQESLDGAPANGLPHERFLLGAKLPIAPVLLLGQSDQAFDPNLSIACLQPVHFHATRDHLVLLGQSQVNLTASESAQLLQAALPFIEEDFESPLLFNGGNDWFIQAGPFTSLATHSVDQAHGRNIDWWMPRDTDQEGVAKRWRKLQNEIQMLWHVDPTNEERTARGLPSINSLWISGIGKLQDVQTPMPLQEVKMLCGSHPLLPGLAKYLGITHQEQLDPSQLINTFAWLNQAESIWPILTQALIDKQLDEIELIDFPKGKLRQRIFKIGDLYKRSWKIWNKPTMRSWQEIAE
;
A
#
# COMPACT_ATOMS: atom_id res chain seq x y z
N MET A 1 27.75 -55.87 9.75
CA MET A 1 27.88 -54.40 9.72
C MET A 1 26.66 -53.83 9.03
N PRO A 2 25.81 -53.01 9.69
CA PRO A 2 24.71 -52.35 8.99
C PRO A 2 25.25 -51.19 8.12
N PRO A 3 24.57 -50.84 7.02
CA PRO A 3 25.05 -49.84 6.07
C PRO A 3 24.92 -48.42 6.63
N LYS A 4 25.94 -47.60 6.38
CA LYS A 4 25.97 -46.17 6.74
C LYS A 4 24.84 -45.42 6.02
N ILE A 5 23.90 -44.88 6.79
CA ILE A 5 22.96 -43.86 6.34
C ILE A 5 23.80 -42.64 5.97
N ARG A 6 23.86 -42.31 4.66
CA ARG A 6 24.37 -41.02 4.18
C ARG A 6 23.54 -39.94 4.84
N GLY A 7 24.16 -39.13 5.69
CA GLY A 7 23.55 -37.92 6.21
C GLY A 7 23.07 -37.07 5.03
N MET A 8 21.76 -36.80 5.00
CA MET A 8 21.20 -35.74 4.19
C MET A 8 21.93 -34.45 4.59
N SER A 9 22.66 -33.86 3.64
CA SER A 9 23.25 -32.55 3.84
C SER A 9 22.12 -31.59 4.20
N ALA A 10 22.25 -30.91 5.33
CA ALA A 10 21.39 -29.78 5.68
C ALA A 10 21.33 -28.82 4.48
N ASN A 11 20.15 -28.63 3.91
CA ASN A 11 19.91 -27.52 2.98
C ASN A 11 20.30 -26.25 3.74
N SER A 12 21.42 -25.62 3.39
CA SER A 12 21.73 -24.32 3.96
C SER A 12 20.65 -23.37 3.47
N THR A 13 19.79 -22.90 4.38
CA THR A 13 18.81 -21.88 4.09
C THR A 13 19.55 -20.65 3.56
N LEU A 14 19.25 -20.28 2.32
CA LEU A 14 19.81 -19.12 1.62
C LEU A 14 19.61 -17.86 2.46
N LYS A 15 20.68 -17.10 2.72
CA LYS A 15 20.61 -15.86 3.50
C LYS A 15 20.28 -14.68 2.60
N ARG A 16 19.00 -14.50 2.29
CA ARG A 16 18.51 -13.42 1.43
C ARG A 16 17.98 -12.23 2.24
N PHE A 17 18.22 -11.03 1.74
CA PHE A 17 17.46 -9.82 2.07
C PHE A 17 16.67 -9.37 0.83
N THR A 18 15.39 -9.06 0.96
CA THR A 18 14.56 -8.55 -0.15
C THR A 18 14.22 -7.09 0.10
N LEU A 19 14.52 -6.23 -0.87
CA LEU A 19 14.24 -4.80 -0.86
C LEU A 19 13.25 -4.46 -1.96
N MET A 20 12.10 -3.88 -1.60
CA MET A 20 11.12 -3.37 -2.56
C MET A 20 11.14 -1.84 -2.60
N LEU A 21 11.06 -1.29 -3.81
CA LEU A 21 10.84 0.12 -4.06
C LEU A 21 9.40 0.37 -4.53
N SER A 22 8.83 1.52 -4.14
CA SER A 22 7.52 1.93 -4.63
C SER A 22 7.56 2.15 -6.14
N GLY A 23 6.58 1.58 -6.84
CA GLY A 23 6.33 1.91 -8.24
C GLY A 23 5.55 3.20 -8.39
N GLU A 24 5.89 4.00 -9.41
CA GLU A 24 5.02 5.06 -9.88
C GLU A 24 3.82 4.47 -10.62
N ASP A 25 2.67 5.14 -10.49
CA ASP A 25 1.49 4.80 -11.28
C ASP A 25 1.67 5.29 -12.71
N PHE A 26 2.17 4.39 -13.56
CA PHE A 26 2.37 4.65 -14.97
C PHE A 26 1.05 4.42 -15.72
N LEU A 27 0.37 5.52 -16.01
CA LEU A 27 -0.70 5.54 -17.00
C LEU A 27 -0.04 5.49 -18.37
N ASP A 28 -0.05 4.33 -19.04
CA ASP A 28 0.28 4.29 -20.47
C ASP A 28 -0.59 5.35 -21.17
N ASN A 29 -0.01 6.19 -22.04
CA ASN A 29 -0.79 7.15 -22.82
C ASN A 29 -1.91 6.46 -23.64
N ASP A 30 -1.77 5.16 -23.87
CA ASP A 30 -2.75 4.29 -24.55
C ASP A 30 -3.92 3.85 -23.64
N VAL A 31 -3.90 4.13 -22.33
CA VAL A 31 -5.06 3.90 -21.43
C VAL A 31 -6.22 4.83 -21.79
N GLN A 32 -5.91 5.95 -22.44
CA GLN A 32 -6.89 6.82 -23.10
C GLN A 32 -7.64 6.09 -24.24
N GLU A 33 -7.14 4.94 -24.71
CA GLU A 33 -7.72 4.10 -25.78
C GLU A 33 -8.25 2.73 -25.27
N SER A 34 -8.21 2.43 -23.97
CA SER A 34 -8.90 1.24 -23.44
C SER A 34 -10.42 1.39 -23.62
N LEU A 35 -11.12 0.30 -23.95
CA LEU A 35 -12.54 0.30 -24.37
C LEU A 35 -13.51 1.01 -23.40
N ASP A 36 -13.12 1.19 -22.14
CA ASP A 36 -13.90 1.87 -21.07
C ASP A 36 -13.24 3.15 -20.51
N GLY A 37 -12.05 3.54 -21.00
CA GLY A 37 -11.35 4.78 -20.63
C GLY A 37 -10.99 4.94 -19.14
N ALA A 38 -10.96 3.86 -18.35
CA ALA A 38 -10.64 3.89 -16.93
C ALA A 38 -9.16 3.50 -16.67
N PRO A 39 -8.48 4.14 -15.72
CA PRO A 39 -7.14 3.72 -15.31
C PRO A 39 -7.14 2.31 -14.69
N ALA A 40 -5.99 1.64 -14.72
CA ALA A 40 -5.85 0.33 -14.09
C ALA A 40 -6.01 0.42 -12.57
N ASN A 41 -6.75 -0.50 -11.96
CA ASN A 41 -6.92 -0.52 -10.52
C ASN A 41 -5.60 -0.84 -9.80
N GLY A 42 -5.30 -0.04 -8.77
CA GLY A 42 -4.18 -0.17 -7.84
C GLY A 42 -2.83 0.32 -8.36
N LEU A 43 -1.96 0.66 -7.44
CA LEU A 43 -0.55 0.94 -7.71
C LEU A 43 0.21 -0.37 -8.00
N PRO A 44 1.33 -0.33 -8.75
CA PRO A 44 2.10 -1.54 -9.06
C PRO A 44 2.51 -2.36 -7.82
N HIS A 45 2.91 -1.66 -6.76
CA HIS A 45 3.32 -2.29 -5.51
C HIS A 45 2.13 -2.85 -4.71
N GLU A 46 0.96 -2.21 -4.73
CA GLU A 46 -0.27 -2.76 -4.12
C GLU A 46 -0.65 -4.08 -4.81
N ARG A 47 -0.65 -4.10 -6.16
CA ARG A 47 -0.92 -5.32 -6.94
C ARG A 47 0.10 -6.41 -6.69
N PHE A 48 1.37 -6.05 -6.56
CA PHE A 48 2.43 -7.02 -6.28
C PHE A 48 2.25 -7.67 -4.91
N LEU A 49 1.92 -6.88 -3.88
CA LEU A 49 1.78 -7.38 -2.51
C LEU A 49 0.49 -8.16 -2.27
N LEU A 50 -0.63 -7.73 -2.88
CA LEU A 50 -1.97 -8.19 -2.53
C LEU A 50 -2.65 -9.02 -3.63
N GLY A 51 -2.13 -8.99 -4.85
CA GLY A 51 -2.74 -9.60 -6.03
C GLY A 51 -3.73 -8.68 -6.76
N ALA A 52 -4.31 -9.21 -7.85
CA ALA A 52 -5.14 -8.42 -8.77
C ALA A 52 -6.47 -7.91 -8.18
N LYS A 53 -6.98 -8.58 -7.14
CA LYS A 53 -8.22 -8.20 -6.46
C LYS A 53 -8.06 -7.04 -5.47
N LEU A 54 -6.82 -6.70 -5.10
CA LEU A 54 -6.49 -5.54 -4.28
C LEU A 54 -7.34 -5.37 -2.99
N PRO A 55 -7.46 -6.39 -2.13
CA PRO A 55 -8.21 -6.29 -0.86
C PRO A 55 -7.45 -5.43 0.18
N ILE A 56 -7.23 -4.15 -0.12
CA ILE A 56 -6.45 -3.21 0.71
C ILE A 56 -7.13 -2.98 2.07
N ALA A 57 -8.44 -2.75 2.08
CA ALA A 57 -9.17 -2.43 3.30
C ALA A 57 -9.09 -3.53 4.39
N PRO A 58 -9.35 -4.82 4.12
CA PRO A 58 -9.21 -5.85 5.15
C PRO A 58 -7.76 -6.05 5.61
N VAL A 59 -6.75 -5.80 4.76
CA VAL A 59 -5.34 -5.86 5.18
C VAL A 59 -4.99 -4.70 6.10
N LEU A 60 -5.43 -3.48 5.77
CA LEU A 60 -5.26 -2.32 6.66
C LEU A 60 -5.98 -2.52 7.99
N LEU A 61 -7.22 -3.00 7.97
CA LEU A 61 -7.97 -3.32 9.18
C LEU A 61 -7.21 -4.31 10.07
N LEU A 62 -6.69 -5.39 9.48
CA LEU A 62 -5.92 -6.40 10.21
C LEU A 62 -4.66 -5.78 10.85
N GLY A 63 -4.01 -4.83 10.18
CA GLY A 63 -2.85 -4.13 10.70
C GLY A 63 -3.18 -3.21 11.87
N GLN A 64 -4.28 -2.46 11.77
CA GLN A 64 -4.64 -1.39 12.70
C GLN A 64 -5.50 -1.85 13.88
N SER A 65 -6.11 -3.04 13.79
CA SER A 65 -6.95 -3.63 14.83
C SER A 65 -6.39 -4.97 15.31
N ASP A 66 -6.63 -5.29 16.59
CA ASP A 66 -6.39 -6.62 17.15
C ASP A 66 -7.69 -7.45 17.24
N GLN A 67 -8.80 -6.89 16.76
CA GLN A 67 -10.09 -7.58 16.72
C GLN A 67 -10.11 -8.58 15.56
N ALA A 68 -10.48 -9.82 15.87
CA ALA A 68 -10.74 -10.82 14.85
C ALA A 68 -12.00 -10.46 14.04
N PHE A 69 -11.94 -10.63 12.73
CA PHE A 69 -13.08 -10.51 11.83
C PHE A 69 -13.11 -11.69 10.85
N ASP A 70 -14.28 -12.00 10.30
CA ASP A 70 -14.42 -13.10 9.34
C ASP A 70 -13.69 -12.76 8.02
N PRO A 71 -12.70 -13.56 7.59
CA PRO A 71 -11.93 -13.31 6.38
C PRO A 71 -12.76 -13.34 5.08
N ASN A 72 -14.00 -13.83 5.12
CA ASN A 72 -14.93 -13.85 4.00
C ASN A 72 -15.75 -12.56 3.85
N LEU A 73 -15.73 -11.67 4.84
CA LEU A 73 -16.44 -10.40 4.78
C LEU A 73 -15.77 -9.48 3.77
N SER A 74 -16.59 -8.85 2.92
CA SER A 74 -16.11 -7.77 2.06
C SER A 74 -16.05 -6.50 2.88
N ILE A 75 -14.86 -5.94 3.03
CA ILE A 75 -14.59 -4.76 3.85
C ILE A 75 -14.23 -3.61 2.94
N ALA A 76 -14.75 -2.42 3.25
CA ALA A 76 -14.38 -1.17 2.62
C ALA A 76 -13.64 -0.27 3.64
N CYS A 77 -12.73 0.55 3.14
CA CYS A 77 -12.11 1.63 3.91
C CYS A 77 -12.69 2.96 3.45
N LEU A 78 -13.23 3.73 4.40
CA LEU A 78 -13.73 5.07 4.17
C LEU A 78 -12.73 6.08 4.75
N GLN A 79 -12.41 7.11 3.98
CA GLN A 79 -11.46 8.14 4.39
C GLN A 79 -12.06 9.54 4.20
N PRO A 80 -12.05 10.40 5.23
CA PRO A 80 -12.35 11.82 5.08
C PRO A 80 -11.27 12.48 4.22
N VAL A 81 -11.67 13.15 3.14
CA VAL A 81 -10.74 13.77 2.17
C VAL A 81 -11.12 15.22 1.86
N HIS A 82 -10.14 15.94 1.28
CA HIS A 82 -10.37 17.24 0.68
C HIS A 82 -10.27 17.15 -0.85
N PHE A 83 -11.34 17.55 -1.52
CA PHE A 83 -11.33 17.88 -2.94
C PHE A 83 -11.03 19.36 -3.12
N HIS A 84 -9.89 19.64 -3.73
CA HIS A 84 -9.46 20.98 -4.08
C HIS A 84 -10.00 21.35 -5.46
N ALA A 85 -10.72 22.46 -5.55
CA ALA A 85 -11.20 22.99 -6.82
C ALA A 85 -10.07 23.73 -7.55
N THR A 86 -9.72 23.23 -8.74
CA THR A 86 -8.87 23.96 -9.69
C THR A 86 -9.75 24.73 -10.69
N ARG A 87 -9.13 25.34 -11.71
CA ARG A 87 -9.87 26.06 -12.75
C ARG A 87 -10.83 25.16 -13.53
N ASP A 88 -10.41 23.91 -13.81
CA ASP A 88 -11.10 23.05 -14.77
C ASP A 88 -11.52 21.68 -14.20
N HIS A 89 -11.03 21.29 -13.01
CA HIS A 89 -11.32 20.00 -12.40
C HIS A 89 -11.12 20.00 -10.87
N LEU A 90 -11.55 18.93 -10.21
CA LEU A 90 -11.26 18.68 -8.80
C LEU A 90 -10.03 17.79 -8.65
N VAL A 91 -9.22 18.06 -7.62
CA VAL A 91 -8.04 17.27 -7.25
C VAL A 91 -8.19 16.77 -5.82
N LEU A 92 -7.92 15.49 -5.59
CA LEU A 92 -7.84 14.92 -4.23
C LEU A 92 -6.49 15.31 -3.63
N LEU A 93 -6.49 15.95 -2.46
CA LEU A 93 -5.25 16.26 -1.73
C LEU A 93 -4.75 15.06 -0.94
N GLY A 94 -3.44 14.84 -0.96
CA GLY A 94 -2.81 13.77 -0.18
C GLY A 94 -2.94 14.02 1.32
N GLN A 95 -2.88 12.96 2.12
CA GLN A 95 -3.10 13.04 3.58
C GLN A 95 -2.16 14.04 4.28
N SER A 96 -0.88 14.11 3.84
CA SER A 96 0.12 15.04 4.38
C SER A 96 -0.21 16.51 4.13
N GLN A 97 -0.95 16.81 3.06
CA GLN A 97 -1.37 18.17 2.71
C GLN A 97 -2.63 18.60 3.47
N VAL A 98 -3.51 17.64 3.76
CA VAL A 98 -4.74 17.88 4.53
C VAL A 98 -4.42 18.03 6.02
N ASN A 99 -3.47 17.24 6.54
CA ASN A 99 -3.07 17.26 7.95
C ASN A 99 -4.27 17.12 8.90
N LEU A 100 -5.10 16.10 8.64
CA LEU A 100 -6.26 15.76 9.48
C LEU A 100 -5.80 15.00 10.71
N THR A 101 -6.14 15.52 11.90
CA THR A 101 -5.82 14.84 13.16
C THR A 101 -6.85 13.76 13.48
N ALA A 102 -6.46 12.76 14.27
CA ALA A 102 -7.37 11.69 14.70
C ALA A 102 -8.60 12.21 15.48
N SER A 103 -8.43 13.30 16.26
CA SER A 103 -9.53 13.93 16.98
C SER A 103 -10.54 14.59 16.03
N GLU A 104 -10.06 15.36 15.05
CA GLU A 104 -10.91 15.99 14.03
C GLU A 104 -11.62 14.94 13.19
N SER A 105 -10.91 13.87 12.79
CA SER A 105 -11.48 12.74 12.07
C SER A 105 -12.60 12.06 12.87
N ALA A 106 -12.39 11.81 14.17
CA ALA A 106 -13.42 11.22 15.02
C ALA A 106 -14.67 12.10 15.17
N GLN A 107 -14.52 13.43 15.24
CA GLN A 107 -15.65 14.37 15.28
C GLN A 107 -16.46 14.34 13.98
N LEU A 108 -15.78 14.39 12.83
CA LEU A 108 -16.42 14.31 11.51
C LEU A 108 -17.13 12.97 11.31
N LEU A 109 -16.51 11.86 11.75
CA LEU A 109 -17.12 10.54 11.75
C LEU A 109 -18.38 10.52 12.60
N GLN A 110 -18.35 11.08 13.82
CA GLN A 110 -19.51 11.09 14.70
C GLN A 110 -20.75 11.71 14.04
N ALA A 111 -20.57 12.81 13.31
CA ALA A 111 -21.67 13.44 12.57
C ALA A 111 -22.14 12.57 11.38
N ALA A 112 -21.20 11.98 10.64
CA ALA A 112 -21.47 11.22 9.42
C ALA A 112 -22.00 9.80 9.66
N LEU A 113 -21.70 9.21 10.82
CA LEU A 113 -21.90 7.78 11.10
C LEU A 113 -23.34 7.29 10.87
N PRO A 114 -24.41 8.01 11.28
CA PRO A 114 -25.78 7.55 11.03
C PRO A 114 -26.10 7.37 9.54
N PHE A 115 -25.63 8.28 8.69
CA PHE A 115 -25.82 8.22 7.24
C PHE A 115 -24.99 7.09 6.62
N ILE A 116 -23.77 6.90 7.10
CA ILE A 116 -22.89 5.82 6.66
C ILE A 116 -23.51 4.46 7.01
N GLU A 117 -23.92 4.22 8.26
CA GLU A 117 -24.47 2.93 8.68
C GLU A 117 -25.83 2.62 8.02
N GLU A 118 -26.65 3.64 7.76
CA GLU A 118 -27.90 3.49 7.00
C GLU A 118 -27.63 2.99 5.57
N ASP A 119 -26.70 3.62 4.84
CA ASP A 119 -26.45 3.29 3.44
C ASP A 119 -25.59 2.03 3.24
N PHE A 120 -24.69 1.73 4.18
CA PHE A 120 -23.89 0.49 4.17
C PHE A 120 -24.64 -0.71 4.75
N GLU A 121 -25.77 -0.48 5.44
CA GLU A 121 -26.59 -1.51 6.09
C GLU A 121 -25.77 -2.33 7.11
N SER A 122 -24.77 -1.70 7.73
CA SER A 122 -23.81 -2.33 8.63
C SER A 122 -23.23 -1.31 9.61
N PRO A 123 -22.94 -1.70 10.87
CA PRO A 123 -22.24 -0.82 11.79
C PRO A 123 -20.77 -0.66 11.39
N LEU A 124 -20.14 0.41 11.87
CA LEU A 124 -18.69 0.55 11.77
C LEU A 124 -17.97 -0.62 12.46
N LEU A 125 -16.99 -1.21 11.77
CA LEU A 125 -16.15 -2.30 12.32
C LEU A 125 -15.02 -1.74 13.18
N PHE A 126 -14.33 -0.70 12.69
CA PHE A 126 -13.19 -0.11 13.37
C PHE A 126 -12.91 1.33 12.90
N ASN A 127 -12.44 2.18 13.81
CA ASN A 127 -11.95 3.52 13.51
C ASN A 127 -10.43 3.57 13.71
N GLY A 128 -9.68 3.57 12.61
CA GLY A 128 -8.22 3.70 12.54
C GLY A 128 -7.71 5.14 12.54
N GLY A 129 -8.47 6.08 13.09
CA GLY A 129 -8.19 7.51 12.99
C GLY A 129 -8.70 8.06 11.67
N ASN A 130 -7.91 7.96 10.59
CA ASN A 130 -8.31 8.45 9.26
C ASN A 130 -8.87 7.34 8.35
N ASP A 131 -8.74 6.09 8.76
CA ASP A 131 -9.26 4.93 8.04
C ASP A 131 -10.45 4.34 8.80
N TRP A 132 -11.64 4.45 8.25
CA TRP A 132 -12.87 3.95 8.86
C TRP A 132 -13.29 2.66 8.15
N PHE A 133 -13.32 1.55 8.86
CA PHE A 133 -13.58 0.24 8.28
C PHE A 133 -15.01 -0.19 8.52
N ILE A 134 -15.66 -0.64 7.46
CA ILE A 134 -17.06 -1.07 7.47
C ILE A 134 -17.23 -2.26 6.52
N GLN A 135 -18.23 -3.12 6.77
CA GLN A 135 -18.61 -4.11 5.77
C GLN A 135 -19.14 -3.38 4.54
N ALA A 136 -18.62 -3.71 3.35
CA ALA A 136 -18.94 -2.98 2.11
C ALA A 136 -20.42 -3.06 1.72
N GLY A 137 -21.14 -4.09 2.17
CA GLY A 137 -22.59 -4.22 2.00
C GLY A 137 -23.01 -4.00 0.54
N PRO A 138 -23.99 -3.11 0.29
CA PRO A 138 -24.45 -2.75 -1.05
C PRO A 138 -23.37 -2.21 -2.02
N PHE A 139 -22.21 -1.79 -1.51
CA PHE A 139 -21.10 -1.24 -2.31
C PHE A 139 -20.05 -2.29 -2.71
N THR A 140 -20.25 -3.58 -2.40
CA THR A 140 -19.25 -4.64 -2.59
C THR A 140 -18.74 -4.78 -4.04
N SER A 141 -19.57 -4.49 -5.04
CA SER A 141 -19.20 -4.55 -6.46
C SER A 141 -18.48 -3.28 -6.95
N LEU A 142 -18.46 -2.19 -6.18
CA LEU A 142 -17.95 -0.90 -6.65
C LEU A 142 -16.44 -0.98 -6.98
N ALA A 143 -16.06 -0.57 -8.20
CA ALA A 143 -14.66 -0.39 -8.55
C ALA A 143 -14.12 0.85 -7.83
N THR A 144 -13.04 0.70 -7.07
CA THR A 144 -12.46 1.77 -6.26
C THR A 144 -10.94 1.85 -6.43
N HIS A 145 -10.39 3.02 -6.10
CA HIS A 145 -8.96 3.30 -6.12
C HIS A 145 -8.51 3.77 -4.75
N SER A 146 -7.27 3.47 -4.34
CA SER A 146 -6.71 4.01 -3.10
C SER A 146 -6.52 5.52 -3.21
N VAL A 147 -6.50 6.21 -2.06
CA VAL A 147 -6.13 7.64 -2.01
C VAL A 147 -4.74 7.87 -2.59
N ASP A 148 -3.81 6.93 -2.35
CA ASP A 148 -2.44 7.00 -2.88
C ASP A 148 -2.41 6.92 -4.41
N GLN A 149 -3.36 6.24 -5.03
CA GLN A 149 -3.49 6.21 -6.49
C GLN A 149 -4.16 7.46 -7.06
N ALA A 150 -5.17 8.00 -6.36
CA ALA A 150 -6.03 9.07 -6.87
C ALA A 150 -5.52 10.50 -6.62
N HIS A 151 -4.68 10.71 -5.60
CA HIS A 151 -4.28 12.07 -5.19
C HIS A 151 -3.46 12.83 -6.26
N GLY A 152 -3.52 14.15 -6.21
CA GLY A 152 -2.72 15.04 -7.07
C GLY A 152 -3.11 15.05 -8.55
N ARG A 153 -4.22 14.40 -8.92
CA ARG A 153 -4.71 14.24 -10.30
C ARG A 153 -6.19 14.62 -10.40
N ASN A 154 -6.70 14.73 -11.63
CA ASN A 154 -8.13 14.91 -11.85
C ASN A 154 -8.91 13.69 -11.33
N ILE A 155 -9.75 13.91 -10.32
CA ILE A 155 -10.48 12.84 -9.62
C ILE A 155 -11.52 12.12 -10.48
N ASP A 156 -12.01 12.71 -11.58
CA ASP A 156 -13.09 12.11 -12.40
C ASP A 156 -12.68 10.75 -12.98
N TRP A 157 -11.38 10.56 -13.19
CA TRP A 157 -10.80 9.29 -13.65
C TRP A 157 -10.78 8.21 -12.57
N TRP A 158 -10.78 8.62 -11.30
CA TRP A 158 -10.56 7.79 -10.13
C TRP A 158 -11.82 7.57 -9.28
N MET A 159 -12.86 8.37 -9.51
CA MET A 159 -14.13 8.26 -8.82
C MET A 159 -14.67 6.83 -8.90
N PRO A 160 -15.29 6.30 -7.84
CA PRO A 160 -15.84 4.96 -7.85
C PRO A 160 -16.86 4.73 -8.97
N ARG A 161 -16.79 3.57 -9.63
CA ARG A 161 -17.62 3.22 -10.80
C ARG A 161 -18.32 1.89 -10.61
N ASP A 162 -19.45 1.76 -11.30
CA ASP A 162 -20.14 0.48 -11.44
C ASP A 162 -19.24 -0.52 -12.19
N THR A 163 -19.30 -1.78 -11.81
CA THR A 163 -18.66 -2.90 -12.52
C THR A 163 -19.72 -3.64 -13.35
N ASP A 164 -20.21 -4.75 -12.82
CA ASP A 164 -21.25 -5.62 -13.33
C ASP A 164 -22.66 -5.24 -12.83
N GLN A 165 -22.73 -4.43 -11.76
CA GLN A 165 -23.98 -3.97 -11.17
C GLN A 165 -24.17 -2.46 -11.37
N GLU A 166 -25.16 -2.09 -12.18
CA GLU A 166 -25.49 -0.69 -12.41
C GLU A 166 -26.17 -0.02 -11.20
N GLY A 167 -25.84 1.25 -10.95
CA GLY A 167 -26.50 2.11 -9.97
C GLY A 167 -25.80 2.19 -8.61
N VAL A 168 -24.77 1.38 -8.35
CA VAL A 168 -24.02 1.37 -7.09
C VAL A 168 -23.22 2.67 -6.92
N ALA A 169 -22.55 3.14 -7.97
CA ALA A 169 -21.82 4.39 -8.03
C ALA A 169 -22.75 5.61 -7.89
N LYS A 170 -24.01 5.50 -8.34
CA LYS A 170 -25.02 6.54 -8.10
C LYS A 170 -25.43 6.59 -6.63
N ARG A 171 -25.63 5.42 -5.99
CA ARG A 171 -25.89 5.33 -4.54
C ARG A 171 -24.73 5.94 -3.75
N TRP A 172 -23.49 5.60 -4.12
CA TRP A 172 -22.30 6.16 -3.47
C TRP A 172 -22.24 7.69 -3.58
N ARG A 173 -22.47 8.25 -4.78
CA ARG A 173 -22.50 9.71 -4.97
C ARG A 173 -23.60 10.40 -4.17
N LYS A 174 -24.74 9.74 -3.94
CA LYS A 174 -25.80 10.26 -3.07
C LYS A 174 -25.31 10.39 -1.63
N LEU A 175 -24.76 9.32 -1.06
CA LEU A 175 -24.17 9.34 0.28
C LEU A 175 -23.06 10.40 0.38
N GLN A 176 -22.16 10.43 -0.61
CA GLN A 176 -21.08 11.41 -0.65
C GLN A 176 -21.65 12.83 -0.55
N ASN A 177 -22.60 13.20 -1.42
CA ASN A 177 -23.23 14.54 -1.40
C ASN A 177 -23.90 14.87 -0.06
N GLU A 178 -24.57 13.91 0.58
CA GLU A 178 -25.19 14.10 1.90
C GLU A 178 -24.13 14.42 2.96
N ILE A 179 -23.02 13.67 2.97
CA ILE A 179 -21.88 13.93 3.85
C ILE A 179 -21.22 15.29 3.54
N GLN A 180 -21.09 15.67 2.26
CA GLN A 180 -20.55 17.00 1.90
C GLN A 180 -21.40 18.13 2.47
N MET A 181 -22.73 18.03 2.35
CA MET A 181 -23.65 19.02 2.91
C MET A 181 -23.55 19.10 4.43
N LEU A 182 -23.46 17.94 5.09
CA LEU A 182 -23.31 17.85 6.55
C LEU A 182 -22.01 18.51 7.01
N TRP A 183 -20.88 18.19 6.38
CA TRP A 183 -19.57 18.70 6.75
C TRP A 183 -19.32 20.15 6.35
N HIS A 184 -20.12 20.72 5.44
CA HIS A 184 -19.97 22.11 5.02
C HIS A 184 -20.12 23.11 6.18
N VAL A 185 -20.98 22.80 7.16
CA VAL A 185 -21.27 23.66 8.33
C VAL A 185 -20.80 23.03 9.64
N ASP A 186 -19.92 22.03 9.57
CA ASP A 186 -19.44 21.32 10.74
C ASP A 186 -18.41 22.17 11.52
N PRO A 187 -18.54 22.30 12.85
CA PRO A 187 -17.62 23.10 13.67
C PRO A 187 -16.14 22.70 13.52
N THR A 188 -15.85 21.41 13.33
CA THR A 188 -14.48 20.93 13.10
C THR A 188 -13.90 21.54 11.83
N ASN A 189 -14.70 21.67 10.76
CA ASN A 189 -14.26 22.30 9.52
C ASN A 189 -14.15 23.82 9.61
N GLU A 190 -15.03 24.47 10.38
CA GLU A 190 -14.91 25.91 10.67
C GLU A 190 -13.59 26.20 11.40
N GLU A 191 -13.25 25.41 12.43
CA GLU A 191 -12.00 25.53 13.18
C GLU A 191 -10.76 25.24 12.34
N ARG A 192 -10.83 24.26 11.43
CA ARG A 192 -9.74 23.97 10.47
C ARG A 192 -9.51 25.15 9.54
N THR A 193 -10.59 25.70 8.98
CA THR A 193 -10.53 26.84 8.07
C THR A 193 -10.01 28.09 8.78
N ALA A 194 -10.42 28.33 10.03
CA ALA A 194 -9.93 29.44 10.85
C ALA A 194 -8.41 29.37 11.12
N ARG A 195 -7.82 28.16 11.10
CA ARG A 195 -6.38 27.92 11.21
C ARG A 195 -5.65 27.94 9.85
N GLY A 196 -6.36 28.19 8.75
CA GLY A 196 -5.80 28.16 7.40
C GLY A 196 -5.54 26.75 6.85
N LEU A 197 -6.12 25.72 7.46
CA LEU A 197 -6.05 24.34 6.98
C LEU A 197 -7.20 24.05 6.00
N PRO A 198 -7.01 23.14 5.01
CA PRO A 198 -8.11 22.71 4.15
C PRO A 198 -9.23 22.05 4.96
N SER A 199 -10.48 22.36 4.65
CA SER A 199 -11.63 21.66 5.20
C SER A 199 -11.67 20.20 4.72
N ILE A 200 -12.28 19.30 5.46
CA ILE A 200 -12.68 17.99 4.95
C ILE A 200 -14.05 18.16 4.30
N ASN A 201 -14.13 17.99 3.00
CA ASN A 201 -15.33 18.33 2.25
C ASN A 201 -15.92 17.14 1.47
N SER A 202 -15.35 15.94 1.61
CA SER A 202 -15.86 14.75 0.93
C SER A 202 -15.39 13.47 1.59
N LEU A 203 -16.11 12.38 1.34
CA LEU A 203 -15.75 11.03 1.77
C LEU A 203 -15.21 10.23 0.58
N TRP A 204 -14.15 9.46 0.80
CA TRP A 204 -13.59 8.53 -0.18
C TRP A 204 -13.84 7.08 0.25
N ILE A 205 -14.10 6.18 -0.70
CA ILE A 205 -14.22 4.73 -0.48
C ILE A 205 -13.14 4.02 -1.27
N SER A 206 -12.42 3.10 -0.62
CA SER A 206 -11.35 2.35 -1.28
C SER A 206 -11.12 0.95 -0.69
N GLY A 207 -10.35 0.16 -1.42
CA GLY A 207 -9.78 -1.10 -0.93
C GLY A 207 -10.79 -2.22 -0.73
N ILE A 208 -11.96 -2.12 -1.36
CA ILE A 208 -13.06 -3.07 -1.20
C ILE A 208 -12.57 -4.49 -1.51
N GLY A 209 -12.70 -5.39 -0.56
CA GLY A 209 -12.33 -6.78 -0.77
C GLY A 209 -12.39 -7.63 0.49
N LYS A 210 -12.03 -8.91 0.33
CA LYS A 210 -12.02 -9.90 1.42
C LYS A 210 -10.59 -10.26 1.78
N LEU A 211 -10.33 -10.55 3.06
CA LEU A 211 -8.99 -10.96 3.48
C LEU A 211 -8.55 -12.27 2.78
N GLN A 212 -9.50 -13.17 2.50
CA GLN A 212 -9.23 -14.41 1.76
C GLN A 212 -8.78 -14.20 0.30
N ASP A 213 -9.02 -13.02 -0.27
CA ASP A 213 -8.66 -12.69 -1.65
C ASP A 213 -7.20 -12.23 -1.80
N VAL A 214 -6.47 -12.08 -0.68
CA VAL A 214 -5.05 -11.74 -0.67
C VAL A 214 -4.25 -12.84 -1.36
N GLN A 215 -3.43 -12.44 -2.34
CA GLN A 215 -2.50 -13.32 -3.03
C GLN A 215 -1.09 -12.74 -2.91
N THR A 216 -0.30 -13.28 -1.98
CA THR A 216 1.06 -12.80 -1.75
C THR A 216 2.06 -13.42 -2.74
N PRO A 217 3.07 -12.64 -3.18
CA PRO A 217 4.09 -13.10 -4.11
C PRO A 217 5.11 -14.01 -3.41
N MET A 218 5.82 -14.82 -4.19
CA MET A 218 6.82 -15.78 -3.67
C MET A 218 7.87 -15.15 -2.72
N PRO A 219 8.43 -13.95 -2.98
CA PRO A 219 9.39 -13.33 -2.06
C PRO A 219 8.83 -13.08 -0.64
N LEU A 220 7.52 -12.90 -0.48
CA LEU A 220 6.89 -12.73 0.83
C LEU A 220 6.64 -14.06 1.56
N GLN A 221 6.69 -15.18 0.86
CA GLN A 221 6.46 -16.52 1.45
C GLN A 221 7.73 -17.10 2.10
N GLU A 222 8.91 -16.58 1.73
CA GLU A 222 10.21 -17.07 2.21
C GLU A 222 10.77 -16.27 3.40
N VAL A 223 10.14 -15.14 3.74
CA VAL A 223 10.64 -14.22 4.77
C VAL A 223 10.02 -14.49 6.13
N LYS A 224 10.74 -14.04 7.17
CA LYS A 224 10.32 -14.14 8.58
C LYS A 224 10.03 -12.77 9.19
N MET A 225 10.33 -11.70 8.45
CA MET A 225 10.19 -10.33 8.91
C MET A 225 9.82 -9.40 7.77
N LEU A 226 8.86 -8.52 8.02
CA LEU A 226 8.61 -7.33 7.21
C LEU A 226 9.17 -6.10 7.91
N CYS A 227 9.83 -5.24 7.15
CA CYS A 227 10.42 -4.00 7.65
C CYS A 227 9.92 -2.79 6.86
N GLY A 228 9.43 -1.77 7.55
CA GLY A 228 9.04 -0.49 6.96
C GLY A 228 7.78 0.11 7.59
N SER A 229 7.54 1.37 7.27
CA SER A 229 6.46 2.18 7.85
C SER A 229 5.19 2.22 6.99
N HIS A 230 5.14 1.52 5.86
CA HIS A 230 3.95 1.55 5.01
C HIS A 230 2.75 0.87 5.72
N PRO A 231 1.55 1.48 5.74
CA PRO A 231 0.39 0.96 6.51
C PRO A 231 -0.06 -0.46 6.16
N LEU A 232 0.26 -0.95 4.95
CA LEU A 232 -0.02 -2.34 4.54
C LEU A 232 0.86 -3.38 5.27
N LEU A 233 2.07 -3.02 5.71
CA LEU A 233 3.04 -3.99 6.23
C LEU A 233 2.63 -4.64 7.56
N PRO A 234 2.10 -3.92 8.56
CA PRO A 234 1.60 -4.54 9.78
C PRO A 234 0.50 -5.58 9.51
N GLY A 235 -0.44 -5.24 8.62
CA GLY A 235 -1.53 -6.13 8.22
C GLY A 235 -1.05 -7.36 7.47
N LEU A 236 -0.14 -7.18 6.50
CA LEU A 236 0.49 -8.28 5.78
C LEU A 236 1.29 -9.21 6.70
N ALA A 237 2.03 -8.66 7.66
CA ALA A 237 2.79 -9.46 8.61
C ALA A 237 1.87 -10.30 9.50
N LYS A 238 0.78 -9.72 10.01
CA LYS A 238 -0.27 -10.45 10.75
C LYS A 238 -0.91 -11.53 9.88
N TYR A 239 -1.23 -11.24 8.61
CA TYR A 239 -1.79 -12.21 7.66
C TYR A 239 -0.85 -13.40 7.40
N LEU A 240 0.45 -13.13 7.25
CA LEU A 240 1.48 -14.15 7.00
C LEU A 240 1.95 -14.87 8.27
N GLY A 241 1.60 -14.37 9.46
CA GLY A 241 2.08 -14.91 10.74
C GLY A 241 3.57 -14.66 11.00
N ILE A 242 4.09 -13.52 10.54
CA ILE A 242 5.51 -13.14 10.66
C ILE A 242 5.67 -11.81 11.42
N THR A 243 6.91 -11.48 11.80
CA THR A 243 7.21 -10.27 12.57
C THR A 243 7.18 -9.03 11.67
N HIS A 244 6.72 -7.89 12.21
CA HIS A 244 6.84 -6.58 11.59
C HIS A 244 7.66 -5.63 12.46
N GLN A 245 8.48 -4.79 11.84
CA GLN A 245 9.17 -3.66 12.46
C GLN A 245 9.11 -2.45 11.52
N GLU A 246 8.96 -1.24 12.06
CA GLU A 246 8.94 -0.03 11.23
C GLU A 246 10.33 0.35 10.71
N GLN A 247 11.36 0.11 11.51
CA GLN A 247 12.74 0.46 11.21
C GLN A 247 13.58 -0.79 11.04
N LEU A 248 14.63 -0.69 10.21
CA LEU A 248 15.54 -1.79 9.96
C LEU A 248 16.53 -1.93 11.12
N ASP A 249 16.56 -3.11 11.75
CA ASP A 249 17.65 -3.51 12.63
C ASP A 249 18.78 -4.14 11.79
N PRO A 250 19.98 -3.52 11.72
CA PRO A 250 21.12 -4.06 10.97
C PRO A 250 21.59 -5.44 11.44
N SER A 251 21.19 -5.89 12.63
CA SER A 251 21.47 -7.24 13.11
C SER A 251 20.49 -8.31 12.60
N GLN A 252 19.35 -7.89 12.01
CA GLN A 252 18.26 -8.76 11.56
C GLN A 252 18.00 -8.63 10.04
N LEU A 253 19.02 -8.93 9.23
CA LEU A 253 18.94 -8.84 7.77
C LEU A 253 18.46 -10.13 7.08
N ILE A 254 18.66 -11.29 7.69
CA ILE A 254 18.41 -12.56 7.03
C ILE A 254 16.91 -12.87 7.01
N ASN A 255 16.37 -13.17 5.83
CA ASN A 255 14.95 -13.43 5.58
C ASN A 255 14.05 -12.24 5.93
N THR A 256 14.54 -11.02 5.65
CA THR A 256 13.81 -9.77 5.85
C THR A 256 13.36 -9.23 4.50
N PHE A 257 12.08 -8.88 4.39
CA PHE A 257 11.52 -8.10 3.29
C PHE A 257 11.35 -6.66 3.76
N ALA A 258 12.04 -5.71 3.12
CA ALA A 258 11.96 -4.30 3.47
C ALA A 258 11.31 -3.48 2.36
N TRP A 259 10.41 -2.59 2.75
CA TRP A 259 9.87 -1.53 1.91
C TRP A 259 10.01 -0.20 2.65
N LEU A 260 11.02 0.58 2.25
CA LEU A 260 11.47 1.77 2.96
C LEU A 260 11.42 3.00 2.05
N ASN A 261 11.04 4.15 2.62
CA ASN A 261 10.98 5.43 1.90
C ASN A 261 12.37 5.95 1.48
N GLN A 262 13.45 5.52 2.15
CA GLN A 262 14.84 5.96 1.90
C GLN A 262 15.74 4.73 1.70
N ALA A 263 15.44 3.93 0.68
CA ALA A 263 16.16 2.70 0.38
C ALA A 263 17.67 2.93 0.12
N GLU A 264 18.04 4.10 -0.39
CA GLU A 264 19.42 4.52 -0.59
C GLU A 264 20.24 4.53 0.71
N SER A 265 19.60 4.82 1.85
CA SER A 265 20.26 4.94 3.15
C SER A 265 20.73 3.58 3.70
N ILE A 266 20.03 2.50 3.33
CA ILE A 266 20.34 1.14 3.79
C ILE A 266 21.30 0.40 2.85
N TRP A 267 21.50 0.89 1.62
CA TRP A 267 22.37 0.23 0.64
C TRP A 267 23.81 -0.01 1.14
N PRO A 268 24.48 0.93 1.83
CA PRO A 268 25.80 0.67 2.42
C PRO A 268 25.78 -0.48 3.45
N ILE A 269 24.70 -0.61 4.23
CA ILE A 269 24.54 -1.68 5.24
C ILE A 269 24.42 -3.04 4.55
N LEU A 270 23.54 -3.14 3.54
CA LEU A 270 23.31 -4.40 2.84
C LEU A 270 24.55 -4.89 2.08
N THR A 271 25.27 -3.96 1.45
CA THR A 271 26.48 -4.31 0.71
C THR A 271 27.63 -4.71 1.63
N GLN A 272 27.78 -4.08 2.79
CA GLN A 272 28.72 -4.53 3.82
C GLN A 272 28.37 -5.93 4.33
N ALA A 273 27.08 -6.22 4.54
CA ALA A 273 26.61 -7.56 4.94
C ALA A 273 26.92 -8.66 3.89
N LEU A 274 26.88 -8.34 2.59
CA LEU A 274 27.34 -9.25 1.53
C LEU A 274 28.85 -9.49 1.57
N ILE A 275 29.64 -8.42 1.80
CA ILE A 275 31.11 -8.52 1.91
C ILE A 275 31.50 -9.39 3.11
N ASP A 276 30.82 -9.20 4.23
CA ASP A 276 31.04 -9.94 5.48
C ASP A 276 30.41 -11.34 5.47
N LYS A 277 29.77 -11.75 4.37
CA LYS A 277 29.09 -13.05 4.19
C LYS A 277 27.97 -13.31 5.22
N GLN A 278 27.40 -12.23 5.75
CA GLN A 278 26.17 -12.28 6.55
C GLN A 278 24.96 -12.52 5.65
N LEU A 279 24.98 -11.96 4.44
CA LEU A 279 24.03 -12.23 3.36
C LEU A 279 24.72 -13.01 2.23
N ASP A 280 23.96 -13.87 1.56
CA ASP A 280 24.37 -14.55 0.33
C ASP A 280 23.95 -13.74 -0.91
N GLU A 281 22.79 -13.09 -0.84
CA GLU A 281 22.24 -12.27 -1.91
C GLU A 281 21.25 -11.20 -1.41
N ILE A 282 21.09 -10.16 -2.21
CA ILE A 282 20.05 -9.13 -2.05
C ILE A 282 19.12 -9.23 -3.26
N GLU A 283 17.82 -9.40 -3.03
CA GLU A 283 16.80 -9.28 -4.07
C GLU A 283 16.25 -7.85 -4.07
N LEU A 284 16.27 -7.19 -5.22
CA LEU A 284 15.69 -5.87 -5.43
C LEU A 284 14.45 -6.00 -6.31
N ILE A 285 13.34 -5.46 -5.84
CA ILE A 285 12.04 -5.44 -6.52
C ILE A 285 11.64 -4.00 -6.78
N ASP A 286 11.38 -3.66 -8.03
CA ASP A 286 10.93 -2.33 -8.45
C ASP A 286 9.95 -2.41 -9.63
N PHE A 287 9.45 -1.25 -10.06
CA PHE A 287 8.38 -1.15 -11.05
C PHE A 287 8.64 -0.08 -12.12
N PRO A 288 9.72 -0.17 -12.91
CA PRO A 288 9.98 0.77 -13.99
C PRO A 288 8.80 0.80 -14.96
N LYS A 289 8.24 1.99 -15.19
CA LYS A 289 7.02 2.18 -16.03
C LYS A 289 5.86 1.30 -15.56
N GLY A 290 5.71 1.12 -14.26
CA GLY A 290 4.64 0.33 -13.65
C GLY A 290 4.77 -1.19 -13.79
N LYS A 291 5.85 -1.70 -14.39
CA LYS A 291 6.06 -3.14 -14.65
C LYS A 291 7.02 -3.76 -13.65
N LEU A 292 6.61 -4.86 -13.03
CA LEU A 292 7.43 -5.61 -12.09
C LEU A 292 8.79 -5.99 -12.69
N ARG A 293 9.87 -5.63 -11.99
CA ARG A 293 11.23 -6.07 -12.27
C ARG A 293 11.86 -6.57 -10.97
N GLN A 294 12.50 -7.74 -11.06
CA GLN A 294 13.20 -8.38 -9.96
C GLN A 294 14.65 -8.62 -10.35
N ARG A 295 15.58 -8.27 -9.46
CA ARG A 295 17.03 -8.39 -9.70
C ARG A 295 17.70 -8.97 -8.45
N ILE A 296 18.62 -9.91 -8.66
CA ILE A 296 19.40 -10.52 -7.57
C ILE A 296 20.83 -10.01 -7.66
N PHE A 297 21.34 -9.49 -6.54
CA PHE A 297 22.71 -9.00 -6.39
C PHE A 297 23.49 -9.90 -5.43
N LYS A 298 24.61 -10.43 -5.91
CA LYS A 298 25.60 -11.16 -5.10
C LYS A 298 26.86 -10.32 -4.94
N ILE A 299 27.79 -10.78 -4.12
CA ILE A 299 29.07 -10.07 -3.88
C ILE A 299 29.82 -9.73 -5.19
N GLY A 300 29.74 -10.59 -6.22
CA GLY A 300 30.37 -10.36 -7.52
C GLY A 300 29.71 -9.25 -8.35
N ASP A 301 28.46 -8.91 -8.07
CA ASP A 301 27.68 -7.90 -8.80
C ASP A 301 27.88 -6.49 -8.23
N LEU A 302 28.43 -6.39 -7.02
CA LEU A 302 28.69 -5.12 -6.34
C LEU A 302 29.74 -4.26 -7.04
N TYR A 303 30.61 -4.86 -7.84
CA TYR A 303 31.72 -4.18 -8.49
C TYR A 303 31.48 -4.02 -9.99
N LYS A 304 31.92 -2.88 -10.54
CA LYS A 304 31.95 -2.70 -12.00
C LYS A 304 32.94 -3.68 -12.62
N ARG A 305 32.54 -4.35 -13.71
CA ARG A 305 33.45 -5.19 -14.49
C ARG A 305 34.49 -4.29 -15.17
N SER A 306 35.70 -4.24 -14.62
CA SER A 306 36.84 -3.59 -15.25
C SER A 306 37.62 -4.61 -16.07
N TRP A 307 37.75 -4.38 -17.38
CA TRP A 307 38.64 -5.16 -18.26
C TRP A 307 40.12 -4.75 -18.13
N LYS A 308 40.42 -3.70 -17.35
CA LYS A 308 41.80 -3.24 -17.07
C LYS A 308 42.24 -3.76 -15.71
N ILE A 309 43.31 -4.58 -15.71
CA ILE A 309 43.86 -5.31 -14.57
C ILE A 309 44.39 -4.36 -13.46
N TRP A 310 44.68 -3.11 -13.79
CA TRP A 310 45.28 -2.08 -12.91
C TRP A 310 44.28 -1.11 -12.26
N ASN A 311 42.99 -1.18 -12.60
CA ASN A 311 41.99 -0.32 -11.97
C ASN A 311 41.46 -0.98 -10.68
N LYS A 312 41.46 -0.23 -9.57
CA LYS A 312 40.74 -0.66 -8.37
C LYS A 312 39.26 -0.85 -8.72
N PRO A 313 38.64 -2.00 -8.37
CA PRO A 313 37.23 -2.22 -8.64
C PRO A 313 36.41 -1.16 -7.91
N THR A 314 35.60 -0.42 -8.67
CA THR A 314 34.68 0.59 -8.13
C THR A 314 33.35 -0.07 -7.81
N MET A 315 32.88 0.15 -6.59
CA MET A 315 31.58 -0.34 -6.14
C MET A 315 30.47 0.42 -6.86
N ARG A 316 29.40 -0.28 -7.24
CA ARG A 316 28.22 0.35 -7.83
C ARG A 316 27.52 1.22 -6.80
N SER A 317 27.14 2.44 -7.20
CA SER A 317 26.33 3.32 -6.36
C SER A 317 24.87 2.85 -6.33
N TRP A 318 24.09 3.39 -5.39
CA TRP A 318 22.64 3.17 -5.38
C TRP A 318 21.98 3.62 -6.69
N GLN A 319 22.37 4.78 -7.24
CA GLN A 319 21.80 5.31 -8.49
C GLN A 319 21.98 4.32 -9.66
N GLU A 320 23.16 3.72 -9.78
CA GLU A 320 23.45 2.74 -10.83
C GLU A 320 22.69 1.42 -10.69
N ILE A 321 22.12 1.17 -9.51
CA ILE A 321 21.36 -0.03 -9.18
C ILE A 321 19.87 0.24 -9.24
N ALA A 322 19.43 1.44 -8.86
CA ALA A 322 18.01 1.83 -8.88
C ALA A 322 17.51 2.05 -10.32
N GLU A 323 18.35 2.56 -11.23
CA GLU A 323 18.07 2.66 -12.68
C GLU A 323 17.95 1.27 -13.34
#